data_AF-A0A9D2DPR2-F1
#
_entry.id   AF-A0A9D2DPR2-F1
#
_cell.length_a   1.000
_cell.length_b   1.000
_cell.length_c   1.000
_cell.angle_alpha   90.00
_cell.angle_beta   90.00
_cell.angle_gamma   90.00
#
_symmetry.space_group_name_H-M   'P 1'
#
loop_
_entity.id
_entity.type
_entity.pdbx_description
1 polymer ?
#
loop_
_entity_poly.entity_id
_entity_poly.type
_entity_poly.pdbx_seq_one_letter_code
_entity_poly.pdbx_strand_id
1 'polypeptide(L)'
;MKKKILIPALAVLALLCCLAGGSLAWLTARTQTIENVFTVGNIDIALAETKTDFKMVPGCDIAKDPVVTVRAGSEKCYLFVEVTKSANFDAFLTYEPADGWTALPDHEGVYYRVVDAGSADQAFPVLAANKVSVKGTVTKDMLDKIADDTDPEPTLSFTAYAVQFANGQGSFTPADAWAQAKPAAP
;
A
#
# COMPACT_ATOMS: atom_id res chain seq x y z
N MET A 1 23.65 -21.47 64.70
CA MET A 1 24.22 -22.84 64.80
C MET A 1 23.33 -23.83 64.06
N LYS A 2 23.91 -24.93 63.54
CA LYS A 2 23.25 -26.12 62.94
C LYS A 2 22.50 -25.91 61.60
N LYS A 3 22.50 -26.96 60.77
CA LYS A 3 22.08 -26.97 59.35
C LYS A 3 21.03 -28.06 59.08
N LYS A 4 20.25 -27.91 58.00
CA LYS A 4 19.65 -28.97 57.14
C LYS A 4 19.54 -28.31 55.74
N ILE A 5 20.30 -28.59 54.67
CA ILE A 5 20.88 -29.82 54.08
C ILE A 5 19.83 -30.83 53.61
N LEU A 6 19.75 -30.96 52.26
CA LEU A 6 19.34 -32.08 51.37
C LEU A 6 18.98 -31.43 50.00
N ILE A 7 19.72 -31.45 48.87
CA ILE A 7 20.78 -32.33 48.30
C ILE A 7 20.21 -33.70 47.83
N PRO A 8 20.42 -34.17 46.56
CA PRO A 8 20.89 -33.50 45.32
C PRO A 8 20.20 -33.93 43.98
N ALA A 9 20.69 -33.35 42.87
CA ALA A 9 20.97 -33.94 41.54
C ALA A 9 20.12 -35.06 40.89
N LEU A 10 19.77 -34.84 39.62
CA LEU A 10 20.04 -35.79 38.52
C LEU A 10 20.30 -35.00 37.21
N ALA A 11 20.95 -35.62 36.21
CA ALA A 11 21.28 -35.02 34.92
C ALA A 11 21.00 -35.99 33.75
N VAL A 12 20.99 -35.43 32.52
CA VAL A 12 20.97 -36.11 31.20
C VAL A 12 19.59 -36.57 30.67
N LEU A 13 19.47 -36.51 29.32
CA LEU A 13 18.43 -37.01 28.40
C LEU A 13 17.21 -36.08 28.19
N ALA A 14 17.04 -35.28 27.12
CA ALA A 14 17.49 -35.23 25.70
C ALA A 14 16.54 -35.87 24.66
N LEU A 15 16.08 -35.05 23.69
CA LEU A 15 15.33 -35.41 22.45
C LEU A 15 13.93 -36.02 22.69
N LEU A 16 12.85 -35.87 21.89
CA LEU A 16 12.47 -35.22 20.60
C LEU A 16 11.01 -34.66 20.79
N CYS A 17 10.24 -34.08 19.86
CA CYS A 17 10.16 -34.07 18.39
C CYS A 17 9.76 -32.70 17.83
N CYS A 18 10.00 -32.49 16.53
CA CYS A 18 9.44 -31.36 15.78
C CYS A 18 7.95 -31.57 15.46
N LEU A 19 7.14 -30.51 15.52
CA LEU A 19 5.94 -30.34 14.68
C LEU A 19 5.87 -28.88 14.20
N ALA A 20 5.69 -28.70 12.90
CA ALA A 20 5.46 -27.38 12.30
C ALA A 20 4.00 -26.95 12.51
N GLY A 21 3.75 -25.63 12.57
CA GLY A 21 2.39 -25.06 12.59
C GLY A 21 2.21 -23.76 13.37
N GLY A 22 3.07 -23.47 14.35
CA GLY A 22 2.84 -22.37 15.31
C GLY A 22 2.88 -20.93 14.74
N SER A 23 3.55 -20.69 13.61
CA SER A 23 3.76 -19.33 13.08
C SER A 23 2.58 -18.77 12.27
N LEU A 24 1.84 -19.61 11.54
CA LEU A 24 0.75 -19.15 10.67
C LEU A 24 -0.50 -18.71 11.45
N ALA A 25 -0.71 -19.27 12.65
CA ALA A 25 -1.78 -18.86 13.56
C ALA A 25 -1.51 -17.50 14.25
N TRP A 26 -0.32 -16.92 14.06
CA TRP A 26 0.12 -15.70 14.76
C TRP A 26 -0.10 -14.41 13.94
N LEU A 27 -0.39 -14.52 12.64
CA LEU A 27 -0.51 -13.39 11.72
C LEU A 27 -1.96 -13.05 11.29
N THR A 28 -2.96 -13.80 11.77
CA THR A 28 -4.36 -13.61 11.36
C THR A 28 -5.30 -13.79 12.56
N ALA A 29 -6.17 -12.81 12.85
CA ALA A 29 -7.08 -12.84 13.99
C ALA A 29 -8.47 -12.25 13.69
N ARG A 30 -9.48 -12.65 14.47
CA ARG A 30 -10.84 -12.12 14.49
C ARG A 30 -11.36 -12.12 15.93
N THR A 31 -12.11 -11.10 16.34
CA THR A 31 -12.35 -10.73 17.76
C THR A 31 -13.70 -11.23 18.30
N GLN A 32 -13.98 -11.25 19.61
CA GLN A 32 -13.19 -10.94 20.84
C GLN A 32 -12.95 -12.26 21.62
N THR A 33 -12.65 -12.42 22.92
CA THR A 33 -12.59 -11.64 24.21
C THR A 33 -11.52 -12.30 25.12
N ILE A 34 -11.09 -11.85 26.30
CA ILE A 34 -10.91 -10.57 27.04
C ILE A 34 -9.94 -10.95 28.20
N GLU A 35 -8.85 -10.26 28.54
CA GLU A 35 -8.09 -9.22 27.81
C GLU A 35 -6.67 -9.10 28.41
N ASN A 36 -5.69 -8.69 27.60
CA ASN A 36 -4.42 -8.08 28.04
C ASN A 36 -3.93 -7.25 26.83
N VAL A 37 -4.03 -5.92 26.88
CA VAL A 37 -4.00 -5.09 25.65
C VAL A 37 -2.58 -4.90 25.11
N PHE A 38 -2.18 -5.79 24.19
CA PHE A 38 -1.05 -5.58 23.29
C PHE A 38 -1.54 -4.82 22.05
N THR A 39 -1.40 -3.50 22.05
CA THR A 39 -1.82 -2.65 20.93
C THR A 39 -0.84 -2.81 19.76
N VAL A 40 -1.27 -3.45 18.69
CA VAL A 40 -0.68 -3.27 17.35
C VAL A 40 -1.16 -1.90 16.82
N GLY A 41 -0.34 -1.21 16.04
CA GLY A 41 -0.61 0.18 15.65
C GLY A 41 -1.92 0.38 14.87
N ASN A 42 -2.64 1.44 15.22
CA ASN A 42 -3.81 1.88 14.47
C ASN A 42 -3.36 2.57 13.17
N ILE A 43 -3.87 2.16 12.01
CA ILE A 43 -3.68 2.84 10.72
C ILE A 43 -5.00 2.77 9.97
N ASP A 44 -5.51 3.91 9.55
CA ASP A 44 -6.77 4.04 8.83
C ASP A 44 -6.57 4.98 7.63
N ILE A 45 -6.86 4.48 6.43
CA ILE A 45 -6.65 5.19 5.16
C ILE A 45 -7.92 5.18 4.31
N ALA A 46 -8.11 6.25 3.54
CA ALA A 46 -9.17 6.36 2.54
C ALA A 46 -8.59 6.85 1.20
N LEU A 47 -9.21 6.41 0.10
CA LEU A 47 -8.94 6.89 -1.27
C LEU A 47 -10.25 7.42 -1.86
N ALA A 48 -10.20 8.57 -2.53
CA ALA A 48 -11.33 9.18 -3.22
C ALA A 48 -10.91 9.88 -4.52
N GLU A 49 -11.83 9.94 -5.48
CA GLU A 49 -11.81 10.76 -6.70
C GLU A 49 -13.19 11.45 -6.81
N THR A 50 -13.30 12.66 -7.37
CA THR A 50 -14.59 13.39 -7.46
C THR A 50 -15.34 13.19 -8.77
N LYS A 51 -14.76 12.52 -9.77
CA LYS A 51 -15.33 12.31 -11.11
C LYS A 51 -15.01 10.93 -11.69
N THR A 52 -15.93 10.44 -12.52
CA THR A 52 -15.80 9.19 -13.30
C THR A 52 -15.85 9.44 -14.81
N ASP A 53 -16.56 10.48 -15.24
CA ASP A 53 -16.90 10.71 -16.64
C ASP A 53 -15.87 11.65 -17.29
N PHE A 54 -15.08 11.12 -18.21
CA PHE A 54 -13.97 11.84 -18.84
C PHE A 54 -14.09 11.85 -20.36
N LYS A 55 -13.80 13.00 -20.99
CA LYS A 55 -13.80 13.15 -22.45
C LYS A 55 -12.40 13.54 -22.90
N MET A 56 -11.79 12.70 -23.74
CA MET A 56 -10.48 12.99 -24.32
C MET A 56 -10.60 14.05 -25.42
N VAL A 57 -9.93 15.19 -25.20
CA VAL A 57 -9.71 16.22 -26.21
C VAL A 57 -8.18 16.33 -26.41
N PRO A 58 -7.65 16.07 -27.62
CA PRO A 58 -6.20 16.05 -27.84
C PRO A 58 -5.50 17.34 -27.40
N GLY A 59 -4.43 17.21 -26.61
CA GLY A 59 -3.67 18.34 -26.06
C GLY A 59 -4.32 19.07 -24.88
N CYS A 60 -5.45 18.58 -24.36
CA CYS A 60 -6.09 19.14 -23.17
C CYS A 60 -5.83 18.32 -21.89
N ASP A 61 -5.93 18.99 -20.74
CA ASP A 61 -5.90 18.37 -19.43
C ASP A 61 -7.30 17.84 -19.03
N ILE A 62 -7.32 16.69 -18.36
CA ILE A 62 -8.49 16.09 -17.72
C ILE A 62 -8.26 16.15 -16.21
N ALA A 63 -9.17 16.82 -15.49
CA ALA A 63 -9.12 16.88 -14.03
C ALA A 63 -9.38 15.48 -13.43
N LYS A 64 -8.43 15.01 -12.62
CA LYS A 64 -8.36 13.65 -12.07
C LYS A 64 -7.69 13.79 -10.69
N ASP A 65 -8.47 13.66 -9.62
CA ASP A 65 -8.09 14.04 -8.25
C ASP A 65 -8.05 12.87 -7.24
N PRO A 66 -7.30 11.78 -7.53
CA PRO A 66 -7.05 10.72 -6.55
C PRO A 66 -6.26 11.26 -5.35
N VAL A 67 -6.90 11.27 -4.20
CA VAL A 67 -6.31 11.67 -2.91
C VAL A 67 -6.35 10.50 -1.95
N VAL A 68 -5.19 10.15 -1.39
CA VAL A 68 -5.05 9.20 -0.29
C VAL A 68 -4.97 9.96 1.02
N THR A 69 -5.93 9.75 1.92
CA THR A 69 -5.95 10.38 3.24
C THR A 69 -5.59 9.35 4.31
N VAL A 70 -4.54 9.64 5.09
CA VAL A 70 -4.24 8.94 6.35
C VAL A 70 -5.01 9.67 7.46
N ARG A 71 -5.82 8.95 8.24
CA ARG A 71 -6.69 9.59 9.24
C ARG A 71 -5.97 9.91 10.55
N ALA A 72 -6.49 10.92 11.25
CA ALA A 72 -6.09 11.31 12.60
C ALA A 72 -6.01 10.10 13.55
N GLY A 73 -4.92 10.01 14.32
CA GLY A 73 -4.67 8.87 15.22
C GLY A 73 -4.12 7.63 14.51
N SER A 74 -3.69 7.75 13.24
CA SER A 74 -2.86 6.73 12.60
C SER A 74 -1.39 6.82 13.07
N GLU A 75 -0.77 5.65 13.22
CA GLU A 75 0.64 5.48 13.54
C GLU A 75 1.55 5.82 12.34
N LYS A 76 2.85 6.06 12.62
CA LYS A 76 3.87 6.27 11.58
C LYS A 76 3.88 5.08 10.62
N CYS A 77 3.81 5.34 9.32
CA CYS A 77 3.68 4.29 8.31
C CYS A 77 4.50 4.55 7.04
N TYR A 78 4.73 3.48 6.28
CA TYR A 78 4.93 3.59 4.83
C TYR A 78 3.55 3.59 4.18
N LEU A 79 3.24 4.65 3.45
CA LEU A 79 2.05 4.78 2.61
C LEU A 79 2.43 4.50 1.16
N PHE A 80 1.65 3.67 0.47
CA PHE A 80 1.85 3.29 -0.93
C PHE A 80 0.63 3.63 -1.77
N VAL A 81 0.87 3.88 -3.05
CA VAL A 81 -0.15 3.87 -4.09
C VAL A 81 0.35 3.10 -5.31
N GLU A 82 -0.44 2.13 -5.76
CA GLU A 82 -0.24 1.40 -7.00
C GLU A 82 -1.10 2.03 -8.09
N VAL A 83 -0.46 2.54 -9.13
CA VAL A 83 -1.06 3.20 -10.28
C VAL A 83 -1.08 2.24 -11.45
N THR A 84 -2.23 1.62 -11.71
CA THR A 84 -2.39 0.65 -12.80
C THR A 84 -2.91 1.34 -14.05
N LYS A 85 -2.20 1.19 -15.16
CA LYS A 85 -2.55 1.71 -16.50
C LYS A 85 -2.99 0.58 -17.42
N SER A 86 -3.91 0.84 -18.35
CA SER A 86 -4.17 -0.10 -19.46
C SER A 86 -2.98 -0.15 -20.43
N ALA A 87 -2.85 -1.26 -21.18
CA ALA A 87 -1.77 -1.44 -22.15
C ALA A 87 -1.73 -0.38 -23.27
N ASN A 88 -2.86 0.29 -23.55
CA ASN A 88 -2.96 1.38 -24.51
C ASN A 88 -2.90 2.79 -23.89
N PHE A 89 -2.89 2.93 -22.55
CA PHE A 89 -2.92 4.24 -21.87
C PHE A 89 -1.84 5.19 -22.41
N ASP A 90 -0.60 4.71 -22.53
CA ASP A 90 0.54 5.49 -23.01
C ASP A 90 0.44 5.92 -24.49
N ALA A 91 -0.55 5.45 -25.27
CA ALA A 91 -0.84 5.98 -26.60
C ALA A 91 -1.71 7.26 -26.55
N PHE A 92 -2.53 7.42 -25.51
CA PHE A 92 -3.53 8.48 -25.41
C PHE A 92 -3.21 9.55 -24.37
N LEU A 93 -2.65 9.14 -23.24
CA LEU A 93 -2.61 9.92 -22.00
C LEU A 93 -1.20 9.96 -21.41
N THR A 94 -1.00 10.88 -20.47
CA THR A 94 0.16 11.00 -19.59
C THR A 94 -0.31 11.40 -18.20
N TYR A 95 0.39 10.93 -17.17
CA TYR A 95 0.22 11.38 -15.79
C TYR A 95 1.60 11.67 -15.18
N GLU A 96 1.62 12.45 -14.11
CA GLU A 96 2.82 12.76 -13.32
C GLU A 96 2.47 12.57 -11.84
N PRO A 97 3.28 11.85 -11.03
CA PRO A 97 3.05 11.73 -9.59
C PRO A 97 3.15 13.07 -8.87
N ALA A 98 2.36 13.28 -7.83
CA ALA A 98 2.45 14.49 -7.01
C ALA A 98 3.72 14.54 -6.13
N ASP A 99 4.05 15.74 -5.64
CA ASP A 99 5.25 15.97 -4.82
C ASP A 99 5.32 15.08 -3.55
N GLY A 100 6.51 14.55 -3.32
CA GLY A 100 6.82 13.71 -2.15
C GLY A 100 6.43 12.23 -2.28
N TRP A 101 5.93 11.79 -3.44
CA TRP A 101 5.89 10.37 -3.78
C TRP A 101 7.22 9.92 -4.39
N THR A 102 7.71 8.75 -3.98
CA THR A 102 8.94 8.13 -4.49
C THR A 102 8.59 6.84 -5.21
N ALA A 103 9.08 6.62 -6.44
CA ALA A 103 8.87 5.35 -7.13
C ALA A 103 9.56 4.20 -6.39
N LEU A 104 8.88 3.07 -6.23
CA LEU A 104 9.45 1.87 -5.63
C LEU A 104 10.29 1.11 -6.68
N PRO A 105 11.59 0.83 -6.42
CA PRO A 105 12.41 0.06 -7.35
C PRO A 105 11.80 -1.31 -7.68
N ASP A 106 12.01 -1.77 -8.92
CA ASP A 106 11.54 -3.05 -9.46
C ASP A 106 10.01 -3.30 -9.42
N HIS A 107 9.21 -2.27 -9.11
CA HIS A 107 7.75 -2.33 -9.06
C HIS A 107 7.12 -1.17 -9.89
N GLU A 108 6.92 -1.37 -11.20
CA GLU A 108 6.30 -0.35 -12.08
C GLU A 108 4.92 0.09 -11.55
N GLY A 109 4.68 1.41 -11.55
CA GLY A 109 3.42 2.00 -11.09
C GLY A 109 3.27 2.08 -9.57
N VAL A 110 4.15 1.47 -8.78
CA VAL A 110 4.11 1.56 -7.31
C VAL A 110 4.93 2.76 -6.82
N TYR A 111 4.30 3.65 -6.07
CA TYR A 111 4.93 4.78 -5.43
C TYR A 111 4.71 4.72 -3.91
N TYR A 112 5.66 5.21 -3.13
CA TYR A 112 5.60 5.22 -1.67
C TYR A 112 6.01 6.58 -1.08
N ARG A 113 5.58 6.83 0.16
CA ARG A 113 6.06 7.92 1.02
C ARG A 113 6.03 7.49 2.48
N VAL A 114 6.85 8.10 3.33
CA VAL A 114 6.73 7.96 4.79
C VAL A 114 5.72 8.99 5.29
N VAL A 115 4.83 8.56 6.18
CA VAL A 115 3.89 9.44 6.88
C VAL A 115 4.16 9.32 8.38
N ASP A 116 4.40 10.45 9.03
CA ASP A 116 4.52 10.53 10.48
C ASP A 116 3.14 10.61 11.15
N ALA A 117 3.01 10.01 12.33
CA ALA A 117 1.77 9.95 13.10
C ALA A 117 1.22 11.36 13.38
N GLY A 118 -0.09 11.54 13.19
CA GLY A 118 -0.75 12.85 13.25
C GLY A 118 -2.04 12.83 14.07
N SER A 119 -2.36 13.95 14.74
CA SER A 119 -3.63 14.16 15.45
C SER A 119 -4.72 14.81 14.57
N ALA A 120 -4.51 14.83 13.25
CA ALA A 120 -5.41 15.39 12.25
C ALA A 120 -5.23 14.60 10.94
N ASP A 121 -6.24 14.64 10.06
CA ASP A 121 -6.18 13.93 8.76
C ASP A 121 -5.09 14.51 7.84
N GLN A 122 -4.30 13.63 7.25
CA GLN A 122 -3.18 13.95 6.36
C GLN A 122 -3.53 13.49 4.93
N ALA A 123 -3.94 14.44 4.08
CA ALA A 123 -4.35 14.19 2.71
C ALA A 123 -3.18 14.32 1.72
N PHE A 124 -2.99 13.30 0.87
CA PHE A 124 -1.94 13.22 -0.12
C PHE A 124 -2.54 13.01 -1.52
N PRO A 125 -2.59 14.06 -2.36
CA PRO A 125 -2.84 13.91 -3.80
C PRO A 125 -1.85 12.91 -4.41
N VAL A 126 -2.30 12.10 -5.36
CA VAL A 126 -1.45 11.13 -6.08
C VAL A 126 -0.92 11.71 -7.40
N LEU A 127 -1.68 12.61 -8.05
CA LEU A 127 -1.31 13.21 -9.33
C LEU A 127 -0.92 14.69 -9.18
N ALA A 128 0.16 15.09 -9.88
CA ALA A 128 0.59 16.47 -9.96
C ALA A 128 -0.55 17.34 -10.53
N ALA A 129 -0.85 18.45 -9.85
CA ALA A 129 -1.94 19.37 -10.15
C ALA A 129 -3.35 18.73 -10.31
N ASN A 130 -3.58 17.52 -9.76
CA ASN A 130 -4.84 16.77 -9.87
C ASN A 130 -5.34 16.62 -11.32
N LYS A 131 -4.48 16.15 -12.22
CA LYS A 131 -4.81 15.96 -13.63
C LYS A 131 -4.09 14.80 -14.31
N VAL A 132 -4.63 14.38 -15.46
CA VAL A 132 -3.93 13.66 -16.52
C VAL A 132 -3.98 14.48 -17.81
N SER A 133 -2.98 14.38 -18.68
CA SER A 133 -2.91 15.18 -19.92
C SER A 133 -3.11 14.29 -21.15
N VAL A 134 -4.04 14.65 -22.03
CA VAL A 134 -4.26 13.95 -23.32
C VAL A 134 -3.17 14.35 -24.30
N LYS A 135 -2.50 13.37 -24.91
CA LYS A 135 -1.41 13.65 -25.86
C LYS A 135 -1.97 14.40 -27.08
N GLY A 136 -1.26 15.45 -27.51
CA GLY A 136 -1.58 16.18 -28.76
C GLY A 136 -1.43 15.35 -30.04
N THR A 137 -0.89 14.12 -29.93
CA THR A 137 -0.80 13.14 -31.02
C THR A 137 -2.04 12.26 -31.16
N VAL A 138 -3.03 12.35 -30.27
CA VAL A 138 -4.28 11.58 -30.39
C VAL A 138 -5.07 12.09 -31.60
N THR A 139 -5.35 11.20 -32.56
CA THR A 139 -6.10 11.52 -33.77
C THR A 139 -7.58 11.19 -33.64
N LYS A 140 -8.41 11.69 -34.57
CA LYS A 140 -9.82 11.29 -34.65
C LYS A 140 -9.96 9.78 -34.83
N ASP A 141 -9.20 9.18 -35.75
CA ASP A 141 -9.20 7.73 -36.02
C ASP A 141 -8.91 6.88 -34.77
N MET A 142 -8.09 7.38 -33.83
CA MET A 142 -7.82 6.71 -32.55
C MET A 142 -8.99 6.83 -31.56
N LEU A 143 -9.76 7.92 -31.61
CA LEU A 143 -10.94 8.12 -30.76
C LEU A 143 -12.17 7.40 -31.31
N ASP A 144 -12.32 7.36 -32.64
CA ASP A 144 -13.41 6.67 -33.32
C ASP A 144 -13.35 5.16 -33.07
N LYS A 145 -12.16 4.55 -33.09
CA LYS A 145 -11.99 3.13 -32.73
C LYS A 145 -12.38 2.80 -31.29
N ILE A 146 -12.26 3.75 -30.36
CA ILE A 146 -12.76 3.55 -28.99
C ILE A 146 -14.28 3.69 -28.96
N ALA A 147 -14.83 4.69 -29.67
CA ALA A 147 -16.28 4.90 -29.75
C ALA A 147 -17.03 3.75 -30.44
N ASP A 148 -16.39 3.10 -31.42
CA ASP A 148 -16.88 1.92 -32.16
C ASP A 148 -16.40 0.58 -31.54
N ASP A 149 -15.99 0.58 -30.27
CA ASP A 149 -15.65 -0.61 -29.45
C ASP A 149 -14.59 -1.55 -30.08
N THR A 150 -13.71 -0.98 -30.93
CA THR A 150 -12.68 -1.66 -31.72
C THR A 150 -11.33 -1.68 -31.02
N ASP A 151 -10.96 -0.58 -30.35
CA ASP A 151 -9.85 -0.47 -29.41
C ASP A 151 -10.43 -0.20 -28.00
N PRO A 152 -9.94 -0.81 -26.91
CA PRO A 152 -10.51 -0.63 -25.57
C PRO A 152 -10.28 0.80 -25.03
N GLU A 153 -11.16 1.27 -24.14
CA GLU A 153 -10.95 2.56 -23.44
C GLU A 153 -9.63 2.56 -22.64
N PRO A 154 -8.81 3.62 -22.71
CA PRO A 154 -7.58 3.73 -21.92
C PRO A 154 -7.90 4.05 -20.46
N THR A 155 -7.46 3.19 -19.54
CA THR A 155 -7.78 3.31 -18.10
C THR A 155 -6.56 3.64 -17.23
N LEU A 156 -6.83 4.32 -16.12
CA LEU A 156 -5.86 4.62 -15.06
C LEU A 156 -6.57 4.51 -13.70
N SER A 157 -6.19 3.51 -12.92
CA SER A 157 -6.77 3.21 -11.60
C SER A 157 -5.71 3.25 -10.50
N PHE A 158 -6.19 3.44 -9.27
CA PHE A 158 -5.36 3.70 -8.10
C PHE A 158 -5.77 2.75 -6.96
N THR A 159 -4.79 2.10 -6.33
CA THR A 159 -5.00 1.31 -5.11
C THR A 159 -4.04 1.77 -4.03
N ALA A 160 -4.55 2.20 -2.87
CA ALA A 160 -3.74 2.67 -1.75
C ALA A 160 -3.51 1.57 -0.71
N TYR A 161 -2.31 1.51 -0.14
CA TYR A 161 -1.93 0.58 0.91
C TYR A 161 -1.12 1.31 1.99
N ALA A 162 -1.14 0.83 3.24
CA ALA A 162 -0.29 1.35 4.30
C ALA A 162 0.21 0.23 5.22
N VAL A 163 1.46 0.35 5.68
CA VAL A 163 2.09 -0.60 6.60
C VAL A 163 2.81 0.16 7.71
N GLN A 164 2.62 -0.26 8.97
CA GLN A 164 3.22 0.42 10.12
C GLN A 164 4.74 0.40 10.04
N PHE A 165 5.37 1.54 10.35
CA PHE A 165 6.81 1.67 10.41
C PHE A 165 7.35 0.84 11.60
N ALA A 166 8.15 -0.19 11.32
CA ALA A 166 8.54 -1.18 12.31
C ALA A 166 9.49 -0.61 13.39
N ASN A 167 8.94 -0.21 14.53
CA ASN A 167 9.67 0.30 15.69
C ASN A 167 10.42 -0.81 16.47
N GLY A 168 11.41 -1.46 15.85
CA GLY A 168 12.33 -2.36 16.56
C GLY A 168 13.03 -3.47 15.77
N GLN A 169 12.81 -3.62 14.45
CA GLN A 169 13.39 -4.71 13.66
C GLN A 169 14.25 -4.21 12.49
N GLY A 170 15.57 -4.19 12.69
CA GLY A 170 16.57 -4.03 11.63
C GLY A 170 16.41 -2.78 10.76
N SER A 171 16.79 -2.89 9.50
CA SER A 171 16.52 -1.89 8.45
C SER A 171 15.22 -2.26 7.73
N PHE A 172 14.08 -1.83 8.26
CA PHE A 172 12.78 -2.06 7.62
C PHE A 172 12.58 -1.11 6.43
N THR A 173 12.76 -1.62 5.21
CA THR A 173 12.74 -0.83 3.97
C THR A 173 11.34 -0.68 3.36
N PRO A 174 11.14 0.24 2.41
CA PRO A 174 9.91 0.30 1.62
C PRO A 174 9.59 -1.00 0.86
N ALA A 175 10.59 -1.78 0.46
CA ALA A 175 10.39 -3.07 -0.22
C ALA A 175 9.89 -4.15 0.76
N ASP A 176 10.44 -4.21 1.97
CA ASP A 176 9.97 -5.12 3.02
C ASP A 176 8.51 -4.81 3.42
N ALA A 177 8.17 -3.52 3.49
CA ALA A 177 6.83 -3.04 3.76
C ALA A 177 5.86 -3.34 2.58
N TRP A 178 6.29 -3.16 1.33
CA TRP A 178 5.46 -3.49 0.16
C TRP A 178 5.14 -4.99 0.07
N ALA A 179 6.12 -5.86 0.36
CA ALA A 179 5.92 -7.30 0.43
C ALA A 179 4.93 -7.76 1.52
N GLN A 180 4.73 -6.95 2.57
CA GLN A 180 3.67 -7.15 3.57
C GLN A 180 2.33 -6.55 3.15
N ALA A 181 2.34 -5.40 2.48
CA ALA A 181 1.14 -4.70 1.99
C ALA A 181 0.37 -5.52 0.94
N LYS A 182 1.11 -6.16 0.03
CA LYS A 182 0.59 -6.95 -1.08
C LYS A 182 1.16 -8.37 -1.02
N PRO A 183 0.63 -9.25 -0.14
CA PRO A 183 1.01 -10.65 -0.14
C PRO A 183 0.77 -11.25 -1.53
N ALA A 184 1.70 -12.07 -2.00
CA ALA A 184 1.61 -12.69 -3.32
C ALA A 184 0.30 -13.48 -3.47
N ALA A 185 -0.29 -13.43 -4.67
CA ALA A 185 -1.44 -14.26 -4.99
C ALA A 185 -1.08 -15.76 -4.82
N PRO A 186 -1.98 -16.58 -4.22
CA PRO A 186 -1.72 -17.98 -3.91
C PRO A 186 -1.71 -18.91 -5.13
#